data_AF-A0A1Z1M5B1-F1
#
_entry.id   AF-A0A1Z1M5B1-F1
#
_cell.length_a   1.000
_cell.length_b   1.000
_cell.length_c   1.000
_cell.angle_alpha   90.00
_cell.angle_beta   90.00
_cell.angle_gamma   90.00
#
_symmetry.space_group_name_H-M   'P 1'
#
loop_
_entity.id
_entity.type
_entity.pdbx_description
1 polymer ?
#
loop_
_entity_poly.entity_id
_entity_poly.type
_entity_poly.pdbx_seq_one_letter_code
_entity_poly.pdbx_strand_id
1 'polypeptide(L)' 'MAVPKKRTSKSKSKKAIWKRKALANSQKSLSLAKSLLTNKNNSFIYLNRDSLFSEED' A
#
# COMPACT_ATOMS: atom_id res chain seq x y z
N MET A 1 20.99 -13.45 28.73
CA MET A 1 20.47 -12.64 27.60
C MET A 1 21.19 -11.31 27.58
N ALA A 2 21.56 -10.78 26.40
CA ALA A 2 22.21 -9.49 26.32
C ALA A 2 21.21 -8.36 26.61
N VAL A 3 21.57 -7.45 27.52
CA VAL A 3 20.77 -6.26 27.85
C VAL A 3 21.45 -5.00 27.35
N PRO A 4 20.68 -4.01 26.84
CA PRO A 4 21.27 -2.76 26.38
C PRO A 4 21.81 -1.97 27.57
N LYS A 5 23.12 -1.69 27.58
CA LYS A 5 23.75 -0.92 28.65
C LYS A 5 23.30 0.55 28.66
N LYS A 6 22.92 1.10 27.50
CA LYS A 6 22.52 2.49 27.30
C LYS A 6 21.35 2.59 26.33
N ARG A 7 20.51 3.61 26.51
CA ARG A 7 19.39 3.89 25.60
C ARG A 7 19.89 4.33 24.22
N THR A 8 19.16 3.95 23.19
CA THR A 8 19.38 4.47 21.83
C THR A 8 19.03 5.96 21.77
N SER A 9 19.90 6.78 21.16
CA SER A 9 19.64 8.20 20.96
C SER A 9 18.51 8.44 19.97
N LYS A 10 17.90 9.63 20.01
CA LYS A 10 16.79 10.00 19.11
C LYS A 10 17.19 9.94 17.63
N SER A 11 18.41 10.36 17.27
CA SER A 11 18.89 10.29 15.88
C SER A 11 19.09 8.87 15.38
N LYS A 12 19.45 7.93 16.27
CA LYS A 12 19.63 6.51 15.94
C LYS A 12 18.32 5.71 16.01
N SER A 13 17.22 6.33 16.44
CA SER A 13 15.89 5.69 16.43
C SER A 13 15.49 5.31 15.01
N LYS A 14 14.99 4.09 14.83
CA LYS A 14 14.60 3.57 13.51
C LYS A 14 13.21 4.00 13.07
N LYS A 15 12.55 4.93 13.78
CA LYS A 15 11.18 5.41 13.49
C LYS A 15 11.00 5.94 12.06
N ALA A 16 11.99 6.62 11.51
CA ALA A 16 11.93 7.15 10.14
C ALA A 16 11.83 6.04 9.08
N ILE A 17 12.50 4.90 9.29
CA ILE A 17 12.46 3.76 8.36
C ILE A 17 11.07 3.15 8.36
N TRP A 18 10.43 3.00 9.52
CA TRP A 18 9.05 2.52 9.61
C TRP A 18 8.08 3.43 8.87
N LYS A 19 8.19 4.75 9.02
CA LYS A 19 7.38 5.72 8.28
C LYS A 19 7.60 5.66 6.77
N ARG A 20 8.84 5.45 6.32
CA ARG A 20 9.18 5.34 4.90
C ARG A 20 8.48 4.13 4.23
N LYS A 21 8.39 3.00 4.94
CA LYS A 21 7.65 1.82 4.44
C LYS A 21 6.17 2.14 4.20
N ALA A 22 5.54 2.85 5.14
CA ALA A 22 4.15 3.28 5.01
C ALA A 22 3.95 4.22 3.81
N LEU A 23 4.87 5.18 3.61
CA LEU A 23 4.84 6.08 2.46
C LEU A 23 4.90 5.32 1.13
N ALA A 24 5.81 4.36 0.99
CA ALA A 24 5.93 3.56 -0.23
C ALA A 24 4.66 2.76 -0.53
N ASN A 25 4.02 2.18 0.49
CA ASN A 25 2.75 1.47 0.32
C ASN A 25 1.59 2.42 -0.04
N SER A 26 1.56 3.62 0.54
CA SER A 26 0.56 4.64 0.22
C SER A 26 0.62 5.08 -1.24
N GLN A 27 1.82 5.28 -1.79
CA GLN A 27 1.99 5.64 -3.21
C GLN A 27 1.47 4.54 -4.15
N LYS A 28 1.78 3.27 -3.85
CA LYS A 28 1.27 2.12 -4.61
C LYS A 28 -0.26 2.05 -4.55
N SER A 29 -0.83 2.17 -3.35
CA SER A 29 -2.28 2.13 -3.15
C SER A 29 -2.99 3.26 -3.90
N LEU A 30 -2.44 4.47 -3.89
CA LEU A 30 -2.99 5.62 -4.62
C LEU A 30 -2.96 5.37 -6.14
N SER A 31 -1.84 4.88 -6.67
CA SER A 31 -1.74 4.55 -8.10
C SER A 31 -2.77 3.50 -8.51
N LEU A 32 -2.96 2.48 -7.66
CA LEU A 32 -3.96 1.43 -7.91
C LEU A 32 -5.39 2.00 -7.89
N ALA A 33 -5.72 2.82 -6.90
CA ALA A 33 -7.03 3.45 -6.80
C ALA A 33 -7.35 4.34 -8.01
N LYS A 34 -6.37 5.11 -8.51
CA LYS A 34 -6.54 5.89 -9.75
C LYS A 34 -6.81 5.00 -10.96
N SER A 35 -6.11 3.87 -11.07
CA SER A 35 -6.33 2.91 -12.16
C SER A 35 -7.69 2.24 -12.10
N LEU A 36 -8.22 2.00 -10.89
CA LEU A 36 -9.55 1.44 -10.69
C LEU A 36 -10.64 2.41 -11.16
N LEU A 37 -10.51 3.69 -10.81
CA LEU A 37 -11.51 4.71 -11.15
C LEU A 37 -11.66 4.95 -12.67
N THR A 38 -10.60 4.73 -13.45
CA THR A 38 -10.64 4.93 -14.90
C THR A 38 -11.22 3.74 -15.66
N ASN A 39 -11.36 2.57 -15.03
CA ASN A 39 -11.87 1.32 -15.61
C ASN A 39 -11.25 0.93 -16.97
N LYS A 40 -9.98 1.32 -17.19
CA LYS A 40 -9.21 1.08 -18.43
C LYS A 40 -7.97 0.21 -18.17
N ASN A 41 -8.03 -0.63 -17.14
CA ASN A 41 -6.94 -1.50 -16.70
C ASN A 41 -6.95 -2.83 -17.46
N ASN A 42 -5.90 -3.08 -18.25
CA ASN A 42 -5.74 -4.36 -18.96
C ASN A 42 -4.91 -5.40 -18.17
N SER A 43 -4.32 -5.01 -17.04
CA SER A 43 -3.35 -5.83 -16.31
C SER A 43 -3.93 -6.59 -15.11
N PHE A 44 -5.10 -6.20 -14.61
CA PHE A 44 -5.75 -6.86 -13.48
C PHE A 44 -7.26 -6.73 -13.60
N ILE A 45 -7.98 -7.77 -13.16
CA ILE A 45 -9.43 -7.80 -13.15
C ILE A 45 -9.91 -7.31 -11.77
N TYR A 46 -10.80 -6.32 -11.78
CA TYR A 46 -11.53 -5.90 -10.60
C TYR A 46 -12.99 -6.28 -10.79
N LEU A 47 -13.48 -7.22 -9.98
CA LEU A 47 -14.88 -7.64 -9.99
C LEU A 47 -15.72 -6.52 -9.39
N ASN A 48 -16.22 -5.62 -10.25
CA ASN A 48 -17.21 -4.63 -9.86
C ASN A 48 -18.61 -5.20 -10.09
N ARG A 49 -19.60 -4.56 -9.47
CA ARG A 49 -21.00 -4.94 -9.60
C ARG A 49 -21.42 -4.99 -11.07
N ASP A 50 -20.94 -4.05 -11.89
CA ASP A 50 -21.24 -3.97 -13.32
C ASP A 50 -20.71 -5.19 -14.10
N SER A 51 -19.52 -5.70 -13.76
CA SER A 51 -18.89 -6.88 -14.39
C SER A 51 -19.56 -8.21 -14.02
N LEU A 52 -20.30 -8.25 -12.92
CA LEU A 52 -21.01 -9.45 -12.45
C LEU A 52 -22.39 -9.61 -13.09
N PHE A 53 -23.01 -8.50 -13.51
CA PHE A 53 -24.33 -8.48 -14.14
C PHE A 53 -24.27 -8.33 -15.67
N SER A 54 -23.08 -8.19 -16.26
CA SER A 54 -22.88 -8.09 -17.71
C SER A 54 -22.79 -9.43 -18.45
N GLU A 55 -22.98 -10.56 -17.76
CA GLU A 55 -22.97 -11.93 -18.32
C GLU A 55 -24.40 -12.49 -18.51
N GLU A 56 -25.45 -11.71 -18.21
CA GLU A 56 -26.86 -12.07 -18.44
C GLU A 56 -27.51 -11.11 -19.44
N ASP A 57 -27.09 -11.14 -20.71
CA ASP A 57 -27.86 -10.69 -21.89
C ASP A 57 -27.21 -11.21 -23.20
#